data_AF-A0A1F8R233-F1
#
_entry.id   AF-A0A1F8R233-F1
#
_cell.length_a   1.000
_cell.length_b   1.000
_cell.length_c   1.000
_cell.angle_alpha   90.00
_cell.angle_beta   90.00
_cell.angle_gamma   90.00
#
_symmetry.space_group_name_H-M   'P 1'
#
loop_
_entity.id
_entity.type
_entity.pdbx_description
1 polymer ?
#
loop_
_entity_poly.entity_id
_entity_poly.type
_entity_poly.pdbx_seq_one_letter_code
_entity_poly.pdbx_strand_id
1 'polypeptide(L)'
;MKPVRDFLELIKFEHTIFALPFAYLGMLLAANGWPTFYQFFWITVAMASARTLAMGFNRIVDRAIDARNPRTKDRPLVTGAISLRTAMVGTLIAAILLATAAWMLGPLPFILLPGAYFFLFFYSYTKRFTWLSHFILGFTDGLAALGAWAAIRGSLFTPQDYPAWILLAVVTLWIGGFDMIYACQDVASDVHDGLHSIPARFGIPFALSLSMICHGATILLLASLGQLMNLGWPYWIGIAVTAGLLVWEHWLVRPDDLSRINQAFFNINSYISLTLFVSIWGALALV
;
A
#
# COMPACT_ATOMS: atom_id res chain seq x y z
N MET A 1 19.60 -20.84 5.90
CA MET A 1 18.24 -20.75 5.33
C MET A 1 17.22 -20.13 6.30
N LYS A 2 17.19 -20.49 7.59
CA LYS A 2 16.31 -19.84 8.60
C LYS A 2 16.44 -18.30 8.68
N PRO A 3 17.64 -17.69 8.76
CA PRO A 3 17.77 -16.24 8.89
C PRO A 3 17.22 -15.44 7.70
N VAL A 4 17.32 -16.02 6.49
CA VAL A 4 16.77 -15.41 5.27
C VAL A 4 15.26 -15.50 5.27
N ARG A 5 14.68 -16.65 5.67
CA ARG A 5 13.23 -16.82 5.80
C ARG A 5 12.65 -15.86 6.83
N ASP A 6 13.28 -15.77 8.01
CA ASP A 6 12.83 -14.88 9.09
C ASP A 6 12.92 -13.41 8.64
N PHE A 7 13.95 -13.05 7.87
CA PHE A 7 14.08 -11.71 7.29
C PHE A 7 13.02 -11.44 6.23
N LEU A 8 12.74 -12.40 5.34
CA LEU A 8 11.67 -12.30 4.34
C LEU A 8 10.28 -12.19 4.98
N GLU A 9 10.07 -12.85 6.12
CA GLU A 9 8.85 -12.72 6.92
C GLU A 9 8.76 -11.37 7.63
N LEU A 10 9.89 -10.86 8.14
CA LEU A 10 9.99 -9.50 8.71
C LEU A 10 9.57 -8.44 7.69
N ILE A 11 10.09 -8.54 6.46
CA ILE A 11 9.72 -7.65 5.36
C ILE A 11 8.45 -8.11 4.65
N LYS A 12 7.75 -9.14 5.15
CA LYS A 12 6.48 -9.62 4.59
C LYS A 12 6.57 -9.70 3.05
N PHE A 13 7.60 -10.35 2.51
CA PHE A 13 7.97 -10.29 1.08
C PHE A 13 6.82 -10.66 0.13
N GLU A 14 5.97 -11.60 0.55
CA GLU A 14 4.71 -11.94 -0.13
C GLU A 14 3.85 -10.70 -0.40
N HIS A 15 3.84 -9.75 0.53
CA HIS A 15 3.17 -8.47 0.36
C HIS A 15 3.88 -7.46 -0.53
N THR A 16 5.18 -7.64 -0.78
CA THR A 16 5.90 -6.84 -1.78
C THR A 16 5.38 -7.16 -3.18
N ILE A 17 5.04 -8.41 -3.46
CA ILE A 17 4.37 -8.81 -4.71
C ILE A 17 2.99 -8.13 -4.83
N PHE A 18 2.30 -7.84 -3.71
CA PHE A 18 0.98 -7.18 -3.72
C PHE A 18 1.04 -5.67 -3.97
N ALA A 19 2.14 -5.01 -3.57
CA ALA A 19 2.28 -3.57 -3.67
C ALA A 19 3.05 -3.09 -4.92
N LEU A 20 3.86 -3.97 -5.53
CA LEU A 20 4.53 -3.69 -6.80
C LEU A 20 3.56 -3.27 -7.93
N PRO A 21 2.37 -3.88 -8.07
CA PRO A 21 1.42 -3.45 -9.09
C PRO A 21 1.02 -1.98 -8.96
N PHE A 22 0.97 -1.38 -7.76
CA PHE A 22 0.58 0.03 -7.59
C PHE A 22 1.59 1.00 -8.19
N ALA A 23 2.88 0.77 -7.90
CA ALA A 23 3.96 1.51 -8.55
C ALA A 23 3.92 1.29 -10.07
N TYR A 24 3.62 0.06 -10.51
CA TYR A 24 3.50 -0.25 -11.92
C TYR A 24 2.28 0.37 -12.61
N LEU A 25 1.15 0.57 -11.92
CA LEU A 25 0.01 1.30 -12.47
C LEU A 25 0.42 2.74 -12.80
N GLY A 26 1.06 3.42 -11.84
CA GLY A 26 1.56 4.78 -12.04
C GLY A 26 2.58 4.86 -13.16
N MET A 27 3.50 3.90 -13.21
CA MET A 27 4.52 3.77 -14.26
C MET A 27 3.92 3.56 -15.66
N LEU A 28 2.99 2.61 -15.83
CA LEU A 28 2.39 2.26 -17.12
C LEU A 28 1.54 3.40 -17.68
N LEU A 29 0.69 3.98 -16.82
CA LEU A 29 -0.17 5.10 -17.21
C LEU A 29 0.66 6.35 -17.55
N ALA A 30 1.72 6.62 -16.79
CA ALA A 30 2.63 7.73 -17.05
C ALA A 30 3.42 7.56 -18.37
N ALA A 31 3.83 6.33 -18.68
CA ALA A 31 4.58 6.01 -19.89
C ALA A 31 3.67 5.91 -21.13
N ASN A 32 2.34 5.83 -20.94
CA ASN A 32 1.39 5.44 -21.96
C ASN A 32 1.79 4.11 -22.64
N GLY A 33 2.21 3.13 -21.85
CA GLY A 33 2.76 1.87 -22.33
C GLY A 33 3.86 1.34 -21.40
N TRP A 34 4.77 0.53 -21.95
CA TRP A 34 5.90 0.01 -21.18
C TRP A 34 7.07 1.00 -21.18
N PRO A 35 7.64 1.36 -20.01
CA PRO A 35 8.77 2.28 -19.96
C PRO A 35 10.08 1.61 -20.38
N THR A 36 11.17 2.37 -20.38
CA THR A 36 12.51 1.79 -20.56
C THR A 36 12.83 0.78 -19.46
N PHE A 37 13.62 -0.25 -19.78
CA PHE A 37 14.06 -1.24 -18.78
C PHE A 37 14.78 -0.57 -17.59
N TYR A 38 15.53 0.49 -17.84
CA TYR A 38 16.19 1.29 -16.81
C TYR A 38 15.19 1.89 -15.81
N GLN A 39 14.14 2.56 -16.30
CA GLN A 39 13.09 3.12 -15.45
C GLN A 39 12.34 2.02 -14.69
N PHE A 40 11.94 0.94 -15.38
CA PHE A 40 11.27 -0.21 -14.77
C PHE A 40 12.11 -0.81 -13.63
N PHE A 41 13.40 -1.04 -13.87
CA PHE A 41 14.33 -1.59 -12.89
C PHE A 41 14.43 -0.70 -11.65
N TRP A 42 14.71 0.59 -11.83
CA TRP A 42 14.89 1.50 -10.70
C TRP A 42 13.59 1.83 -9.96
N ILE A 43 12.43 1.86 -10.64
CA ILE A 43 11.11 1.95 -9.99
C ILE A 43 10.87 0.71 -9.11
N THR A 44 11.21 -0.48 -9.62
CA THR A 44 11.10 -1.72 -8.85
C THR A 44 12.00 -1.71 -7.62
N VAL A 45 13.25 -1.27 -7.77
CA VAL A 45 14.20 -1.12 -6.65
C VAL A 45 13.69 -0.09 -5.65
N ALA A 46 13.20 1.07 -6.10
CA ALA A 46 12.63 2.11 -5.24
C ALA A 46 11.44 1.55 -4.44
N MET A 47 10.50 0.87 -5.09
CA MET A 47 9.33 0.30 -4.42
C MET A 47 9.70 -0.76 -3.38
N ALA A 48 10.58 -1.71 -3.74
CA ALA A 48 11.06 -2.74 -2.83
C ALA A 48 11.80 -2.13 -1.63
N SER A 49 12.59 -1.08 -1.86
CA SER A 49 13.36 -0.37 -0.83
C SER A 49 12.44 0.44 0.09
N ALA A 50 11.51 1.22 -0.45
CA ALA A 50 10.53 1.98 0.32
C ALA A 50 9.69 1.07 1.22
N ARG A 51 9.24 -0.06 0.67
CA ARG A 51 8.47 -1.05 1.42
C ARG A 51 9.28 -1.70 2.54
N THR A 52 10.53 -2.09 2.25
CA THR A 52 11.45 -2.65 3.26
C THR A 52 11.74 -1.64 4.37
N LEU A 53 11.95 -0.37 4.00
CA LEU A 53 12.16 0.73 4.92
C LEU A 53 10.94 0.94 5.84
N ALA A 54 9.74 1.07 5.26
CA ALA A 54 8.50 1.30 6.00
C ALA A 54 8.19 0.15 6.96
N MET A 55 8.33 -1.11 6.54
CA MET A 55 8.05 -2.26 7.42
C MET A 55 9.15 -2.47 8.46
N GLY A 56 10.42 -2.32 8.09
CA GLY A 56 11.53 -2.41 9.03
C GLY A 56 11.38 -1.38 10.14
N PHE A 57 11.12 -0.12 9.78
CA PHE A 57 10.88 0.95 10.73
C PHE A 57 9.64 0.71 11.59
N ASN A 58 8.51 0.31 10.99
CA ASN A 58 7.29 0.00 11.72
C ASN A 58 7.51 -1.07 12.79
N ARG A 59 8.16 -2.18 12.43
CA ARG A 59 8.45 -3.28 13.36
C ARG A 59 9.36 -2.83 14.50
N ILE A 60 10.35 -1.99 14.23
CA ILE A 60 11.24 -1.43 15.24
C ILE A 60 10.45 -0.56 16.23
N VAL A 61 9.65 0.36 15.72
CA VAL A 61 8.94 1.38 16.49
C VAL A 61 7.77 0.80 17.29
N ASP A 62 7.11 -0.25 16.76
CA ASP A 62 5.99 -0.92 17.41
C ASP A 62 6.38 -2.16 18.19
N ARG A 63 7.67 -2.53 18.27
CA ARG A 63 8.16 -3.75 18.92
C ARG A 63 7.55 -4.02 20.31
N ALA A 64 7.44 -2.99 21.16
CA ALA A 64 6.90 -3.13 22.50
C ALA A 64 5.37 -3.31 22.51
N ILE A 65 4.67 -2.65 21.58
CA ILE A 65 3.22 -2.77 21.38
C ILE A 65 2.91 -4.16 20.82
N ASP A 66 3.67 -4.56 19.80
CA ASP A 66 3.58 -5.86 19.15
C ASP A 66 3.75 -7.03 20.14
N ALA A 67 4.60 -6.85 21.15
CA ALA A 67 4.84 -7.86 22.19
C ALA A 67 3.62 -8.09 23.09
N ARG A 68 2.75 -7.10 23.26
CA ARG A 68 1.54 -7.19 24.09
C ARG A 68 0.32 -7.66 23.30
N ASN A 69 0.30 -7.50 21.99
CA ASN A 69 -0.81 -7.94 21.15
C ASN A 69 -0.71 -9.46 20.87
N PRO A 70 -1.74 -10.27 21.23
CA PRO A 70 -1.75 -11.72 21.04
C PRO A 70 -1.48 -12.20 19.62
N ARG A 71 -1.84 -11.41 18.60
CA ARG A 71 -1.66 -11.71 17.18
C ARG A 71 -0.22 -11.46 16.71
N THR A 72 0.52 -10.58 17.38
CA THR A 72 1.82 -10.11 16.92
C THR A 72 2.99 -10.44 17.84
N LYS A 73 2.70 -11.02 19.02
CA LYS A 73 3.70 -11.46 20.00
C LYS A 73 4.75 -12.41 19.43
N ASP A 74 4.40 -13.18 18.39
CA ASP A 74 5.27 -14.18 17.78
C ASP A 74 6.13 -13.62 16.64
N ARG A 75 6.09 -12.30 16.37
CA ARG A 75 6.89 -11.67 15.32
C ARG A 75 8.40 -11.86 15.56
N PRO A 76 9.22 -12.05 14.50
CA PRO A 76 10.66 -12.32 14.64
C PRO A 76 11.45 -11.30 15.48
N LEU A 77 11.08 -10.02 15.43
CA LEU A 77 11.74 -8.95 16.19
C LEU A 77 11.29 -8.89 17.67
N VAL A 78 10.09 -9.41 17.98
CA VAL A 78 9.58 -9.53 19.34
C VAL A 78 10.22 -10.73 20.03
N THR A 79 10.20 -11.89 19.35
CA THR A 79 10.76 -13.15 19.87
C THR A 79 12.29 -13.15 19.95
N GLY A 80 12.95 -12.20 19.26
CA GLY A 80 14.41 -12.11 19.20
C GLY A 80 15.05 -13.01 18.15
N ALA A 81 14.27 -13.71 17.32
CA ALA A 81 14.77 -14.45 16.16
C ALA A 81 15.56 -13.52 15.20
N ILE A 82 15.17 -12.25 15.13
CA ILE A 82 15.95 -11.18 14.49
C ILE A 82 16.37 -10.17 15.55
N SER A 83 17.67 -9.89 15.61
CA SER A 83 18.20 -8.87 16.51
C SER A 83 17.75 -7.47 16.10
N LEU A 84 17.55 -6.57 17.07
CA LEU A 84 17.23 -5.16 16.79
C LEU A 84 18.28 -4.51 15.89
N ARG A 85 19.57 -4.82 16.10
CA ARG A 85 20.67 -4.32 15.26
C ARG A 85 20.51 -4.76 13.80
N THR A 86 20.14 -6.03 13.57
CA THR A 86 19.89 -6.55 12.21
C THR A 86 18.73 -5.80 11.55
N ALA A 87 17.62 -5.60 12.26
CA ALA A 87 16.48 -4.85 11.75
C ALA A 87 16.85 -3.39 11.42
N MET A 88 17.59 -2.71 12.29
CA MET A 88 18.06 -1.33 12.08
C MET A 88 18.99 -1.21 10.87
N VAL A 89 19.96 -2.13 10.73
CA VAL A 89 20.89 -2.14 9.60
C VAL A 89 20.14 -2.42 8.29
N GLY A 90 19.23 -3.40 8.27
CA GLY A 90 18.41 -3.68 7.09
C GLY A 90 17.53 -2.48 6.68
N THR A 91 16.95 -1.79 7.67
CA THR A 91 16.17 -0.57 7.47
C THR A 91 17.03 0.56 6.90
N LEU A 92 18.25 0.75 7.42
CA LEU A 92 19.19 1.76 6.92
C LEU A 92 19.65 1.46 5.49
N ILE A 93 19.96 0.19 5.17
CA ILE A 93 20.31 -0.24 3.81
C ILE A 93 19.15 0.05 2.85
N ALA A 94 17.91 -0.25 3.25
CA ALA A 94 16.74 0.04 2.44
C ALA A 94 16.54 1.55 2.20
N ALA A 95 16.81 2.40 3.20
CA ALA A 95 16.83 3.85 2.99
C ALA A 95 17.90 4.26 1.96
N ILE A 96 19.14 3.80 2.10
CA ILE A 96 20.21 4.13 1.16
C ILE A 96 19.83 3.69 -0.27
N LEU A 97 19.31 2.47 -0.44
CA LEU A 97 18.87 1.97 -1.74
C LEU A 97 17.71 2.78 -2.33
N LEU A 98 16.77 3.23 -1.50
CA LEU A 98 15.70 4.14 -1.96
C LEU A 98 16.28 5.48 -2.45
N ALA A 99 17.25 6.05 -1.72
CA ALA A 99 17.91 7.28 -2.13
C ALA A 99 18.67 7.11 -3.46
N THR A 100 19.40 6.00 -3.61
CA THR A 100 20.09 5.66 -4.86
C THR A 100 19.09 5.50 -6.00
N ALA A 101 17.99 4.78 -5.79
CA ALA A 101 16.97 4.59 -6.82
C ALA A 101 16.32 5.93 -7.22
N ALA A 102 15.98 6.78 -6.25
CA ALA A 102 15.42 8.11 -6.52
C ALA A 102 16.39 8.99 -7.33
N TRP A 103 17.68 8.98 -6.97
CA TRP A 103 18.73 9.67 -7.74
C TRP A 103 18.81 9.16 -9.18
N MET A 104 18.79 7.84 -9.36
CA MET A 104 18.91 7.20 -10.67
C MET A 104 17.67 7.42 -11.54
N LEU A 105 16.49 7.62 -10.95
CA LEU A 105 15.24 7.90 -11.66
C LEU A 105 15.12 9.37 -12.10
N GLY A 106 15.87 10.29 -11.50
CA GLY A 106 15.99 11.68 -11.96
C GLY A 106 15.83 12.73 -10.86
N PRO A 107 15.90 14.02 -11.22
CA PRO A 107 15.93 15.11 -10.26
C PRO A 107 14.63 15.23 -9.45
N LEU A 108 13.47 15.06 -10.08
CA LEU A 108 12.19 15.21 -9.39
C LEU A 108 11.97 14.12 -8.32
N PRO A 109 12.11 12.81 -8.61
CA PRO A 109 12.06 11.77 -7.57
C PRO A 109 13.03 12.02 -6.41
N PHE A 110 14.25 12.48 -6.71
CA PHE A 110 15.25 12.78 -5.68
C PHE A 110 14.87 13.99 -4.81
N ILE A 111 14.32 15.06 -5.41
CA ILE A 111 13.83 16.24 -4.67
C ILE A 111 12.65 15.87 -3.76
N LEU A 112 11.79 14.94 -4.18
CA LEU A 112 10.62 14.49 -3.41
C LEU A 112 10.96 13.47 -2.32
N LEU A 113 12.15 12.88 -2.35
CA LEU A 113 12.59 11.84 -1.43
C LEU A 113 12.45 12.21 0.06
N PRO A 114 12.78 13.43 0.52
CA PRO A 114 12.56 13.82 1.92
C PRO A 114 11.09 13.70 2.34
N GLY A 115 10.16 14.06 1.45
CA GLY A 115 8.72 13.89 1.68
C GLY A 115 8.33 12.42 1.74
N ALA A 116 8.86 11.59 0.84
CA ALA A 116 8.65 10.15 0.88
C ALA A 116 9.14 9.55 2.22
N TYR A 117 10.35 9.89 2.66
CA TYR A 117 10.86 9.45 3.97
C TYR A 117 10.00 9.91 5.13
N PHE A 118 9.55 11.16 5.11
CA PHE A 118 8.65 11.67 6.13
C PHE A 118 7.44 10.74 6.27
N PHE A 119 6.73 10.43 5.20
CA PHE A 119 5.56 9.55 5.27
C PHE A 119 5.90 8.10 5.62
N LEU A 120 6.98 7.53 5.05
CA LEU A 120 7.43 6.16 5.33
C LEU A 120 7.83 5.94 6.80
N PHE A 121 8.26 6.98 7.52
CA PHE A 121 8.51 6.90 8.96
C PHE A 121 7.28 7.30 9.77
N PHE A 122 6.65 8.41 9.40
CA PHE A 122 5.59 9.05 10.17
C PHE A 122 4.36 8.16 10.32
N TYR A 123 3.97 7.40 9.29
CA TYR A 123 2.75 6.58 9.33
C TYR A 123 2.74 5.60 10.52
N SER A 124 3.90 5.09 10.93
CA SER A 124 4.04 4.13 12.04
C SER A 124 3.66 4.73 13.41
N TYR A 125 3.69 6.06 13.53
CA TYR A 125 3.32 6.75 14.78
C TYR A 125 1.85 7.14 14.83
N THR A 126 1.15 7.14 13.71
CA THR A 126 -0.18 7.78 13.59
C THR A 126 -1.23 7.19 14.51
N LYS A 127 -1.23 5.87 14.70
CA LYS A 127 -2.14 5.18 15.64
C LYS A 127 -2.00 5.66 17.09
N ARG A 128 -0.91 6.35 17.45
CA ARG A 128 -0.69 6.83 18.83
C ARG A 128 -1.44 8.10 19.15
N PHE A 129 -1.96 8.81 18.14
CA PHE A 129 -2.63 10.09 18.36
C PHE A 129 -3.81 10.36 17.42
N THR A 130 -4.03 9.56 16.37
CA THR A 130 -5.15 9.75 15.44
C THR A 130 -5.73 8.43 14.92
N TRP A 131 -7.06 8.40 14.83
CA TRP A 131 -7.82 7.32 14.18
C TRP A 131 -7.74 7.41 12.65
N LEU A 132 -7.22 8.51 12.08
CA LEU A 132 -6.98 8.67 10.64
C LEU A 132 -5.75 7.88 10.12
N SER A 133 -5.14 7.05 10.97
CA SER A 133 -3.96 6.23 10.64
C SER A 133 -4.15 5.39 9.37
N HIS A 134 -5.35 4.85 9.14
CA HIS A 134 -5.70 4.08 7.94
C HIS A 134 -5.54 4.88 6.64
N PHE A 135 -5.96 6.15 6.63
CA PHE A 135 -5.82 7.03 5.47
C PHE A 135 -4.39 7.53 5.28
N ILE A 136 -3.65 7.75 6.37
CA ILE A 136 -2.23 8.13 6.27
C ILE A 136 -1.41 6.95 5.71
N LEU A 137 -1.70 5.72 6.14
CA LEU A 137 -1.15 4.50 5.56
C LEU A 137 -1.47 4.42 4.07
N GLY A 138 -2.74 4.53 3.69
CA GLY A 138 -3.14 4.48 2.29
C GLY A 138 -2.53 5.58 1.44
N PHE A 139 -2.41 6.79 1.97
CA PHE A 139 -1.72 7.90 1.31
C PHE A 139 -0.25 7.57 1.09
N THR A 140 0.42 7.01 2.11
CA THR A 140 1.83 6.62 2.04
C THR A 140 2.06 5.55 0.97
N ASP A 141 1.18 4.55 0.89
CA ASP A 141 1.24 3.54 -0.19
C ASP A 141 0.92 4.15 -1.56
N GLY A 142 -0.03 5.09 -1.64
CA GLY A 142 -0.37 5.78 -2.87
C GLY A 142 0.76 6.68 -3.40
N LEU A 143 1.66 7.16 -2.54
CA LEU A 143 2.87 7.86 -2.97
C LEU A 143 3.78 6.99 -3.85
N ALA A 144 3.69 5.66 -3.77
CA ALA A 144 4.44 4.78 -4.68
C ALA A 144 3.98 4.93 -6.13
N ALA A 145 2.66 4.98 -6.37
CA ALA A 145 2.08 5.24 -7.69
C ALA A 145 2.45 6.64 -8.19
N LEU A 146 2.33 7.66 -7.32
CA LEU A 146 2.68 9.05 -7.64
C LEU A 146 4.19 9.20 -7.94
N GLY A 147 5.04 8.53 -7.17
CA GLY A 147 6.49 8.53 -7.34
C GLY A 147 6.92 7.83 -8.63
N ALA A 148 6.28 6.72 -8.98
CA ALA A 148 6.50 6.05 -10.26
C ALA A 148 6.07 6.93 -11.45
N TRP A 149 4.95 7.65 -11.33
CA TRP A 149 4.52 8.64 -12.32
C TRP A 149 5.57 9.76 -12.49
N ALA A 150 6.02 10.35 -11.37
CA ALA A 150 7.04 11.39 -11.36
C ALA A 150 8.37 10.93 -11.97
N ALA A 151 8.74 9.66 -11.75
CA ALA A 151 9.94 9.05 -12.31
C ALA A 151 9.90 8.85 -13.83
N ILE A 152 8.70 8.70 -14.40
CA ILE A 152 8.51 8.60 -15.85
C ILE A 152 8.36 9.99 -16.49
N ARG A 153 7.53 10.86 -15.91
CA ARG A 153 7.13 12.15 -16.51
C ARG A 153 8.03 13.31 -16.16
N GLY A 154 8.80 13.22 -15.07
CA GLY A 154 9.56 14.35 -14.54
C GLY A 154 8.70 15.56 -14.13
N SER A 155 7.39 15.36 -13.94
CA SER A 155 6.40 16.38 -13.59
C SER A 155 5.27 15.80 -12.72
N LEU A 156 4.62 16.66 -11.93
CA LEU A 156 3.47 16.31 -11.06
C LEU A 156 2.37 17.38 -11.00
N PHE A 157 2.61 18.58 -11.52
CA PHE A 157 1.72 19.74 -11.32
C PHE A 157 1.23 20.33 -12.65
N THR A 158 1.37 19.60 -13.75
CA THR A 158 0.78 19.98 -15.03
C THR A 158 -0.62 19.36 -15.17
N PRO A 159 -1.50 19.90 -16.04
CA PRO A 159 -2.80 19.28 -16.30
C PRO A 159 -2.71 17.82 -16.77
N GLN A 160 -1.59 17.43 -17.39
CA GLN A 160 -1.34 16.07 -17.84
C GLN A 160 -1.05 15.11 -16.67
N ASP A 161 -0.76 15.62 -15.47
CA ASP A 161 -0.44 14.83 -14.27
C ASP A 161 -1.68 14.54 -13.39
N TYR A 162 -2.85 15.05 -13.74
CA TYR A 162 -4.11 14.75 -13.02
C TYR A 162 -4.39 13.26 -12.82
N PRO A 163 -4.11 12.36 -13.80
CA PRO A 163 -4.27 10.92 -13.58
C PRO A 163 -3.45 10.40 -12.40
N ALA A 164 -2.27 10.97 -12.13
CA ALA A 164 -1.40 10.57 -11.02
C ALA A 164 -2.05 10.86 -9.66
N TRP A 165 -2.70 12.01 -9.53
CA TRP A 165 -3.42 12.41 -8.31
C TRP A 165 -4.71 11.60 -8.10
N ILE A 166 -5.42 11.27 -9.18
CA ILE A 166 -6.56 10.34 -9.10
C ILE A 166 -6.07 8.98 -8.63
N LEU A 167 -4.95 8.48 -9.17
CA LEU A 167 -4.39 7.19 -8.75
C LEU A 167 -3.91 7.20 -7.29
N LEU A 168 -3.32 8.30 -6.81
CA LEU A 168 -3.03 8.50 -5.39
C LEU A 168 -4.29 8.38 -4.53
N ALA A 169 -5.39 9.04 -4.93
CA ALA A 169 -6.66 8.97 -4.21
C ALA A 169 -7.29 7.57 -4.24
N VAL A 170 -7.23 6.88 -5.39
CA VAL A 170 -7.65 5.47 -5.56
C VAL A 170 -6.92 4.57 -4.56
N VAL A 171 -5.59 4.62 -4.53
CA VAL A 171 -4.79 3.79 -3.62
C VAL A 171 -5.05 4.19 -2.17
N THR A 172 -5.17 5.48 -1.87
CA THR A 172 -5.44 5.98 -0.51
C THR A 172 -6.75 5.42 0.05
N LEU A 173 -7.83 5.52 -0.72
CA LEU A 173 -9.15 5.08 -0.26
C LEU A 173 -9.28 3.57 -0.24
N TRP A 174 -8.67 2.88 -1.20
CA TRP A 174 -8.68 1.43 -1.21
C TRP A 174 -7.87 0.84 -0.05
N ILE A 175 -6.62 1.27 0.14
CA ILE A 175 -5.78 0.80 1.23
C ILE A 175 -6.38 1.17 2.59
N GLY A 176 -6.84 2.42 2.75
CA GLY A 176 -7.51 2.84 3.97
C GLY A 176 -8.78 2.03 4.23
N GLY A 177 -9.56 1.75 3.19
CA GLY A 177 -10.75 0.92 3.21
C GLY A 177 -10.50 -0.47 3.78
N PHE A 178 -9.58 -1.24 3.19
CA PHE A 178 -9.33 -2.59 3.67
C PHE A 178 -8.53 -2.61 4.98
N ASP A 179 -7.68 -1.62 5.26
CA ASP A 179 -6.93 -1.58 6.52
C ASP A 179 -7.88 -1.39 7.71
N MET A 180 -9.00 -0.67 7.53
CA MET A 180 -10.08 -0.62 8.53
C MET A 180 -10.71 -1.99 8.78
N ILE A 181 -10.94 -2.80 7.73
CA ILE A 181 -11.43 -4.18 7.86
C ILE A 181 -10.41 -5.01 8.64
N TYR A 182 -9.14 -4.93 8.24
CA TYR A 182 -8.06 -5.70 8.86
C TYR A 182 -7.86 -5.35 10.34
N ALA A 183 -7.98 -4.06 10.69
CA ALA A 183 -7.86 -3.55 12.06
C ALA A 183 -9.01 -3.98 12.98
N CYS A 184 -10.13 -4.50 12.45
CA CYS A 184 -11.19 -5.07 13.28
C CYS A 184 -10.70 -6.25 14.14
N GLN A 185 -9.61 -6.92 13.75
CA GLN A 185 -8.98 -7.99 14.52
C GLN A 185 -8.25 -7.50 15.77
N ASP A 186 -7.81 -6.23 15.77
CA ASP A 186 -6.94 -5.67 16.81
C ASP A 186 -7.71 -4.81 17.82
N VAL A 187 -9.05 -4.71 17.73
CA VAL A 187 -9.86 -3.79 18.54
C VAL A 187 -9.61 -3.91 20.03
N ALA A 188 -9.60 -5.14 20.58
CA ALA A 188 -9.40 -5.33 22.01
C ALA A 188 -8.01 -4.87 22.48
N SER A 189 -6.97 -5.15 21.67
CA SER A 189 -5.60 -4.72 21.95
C SER A 189 -5.43 -3.22 21.76
N ASP A 190 -6.00 -2.64 20.71
CA ASP A 190 -5.95 -1.20 20.45
C ASP A 190 -6.63 -0.41 21.59
N VAL A 191 -7.78 -0.86 22.08
CA VAL A 191 -8.45 -0.24 23.24
C VAL A 191 -7.61 -0.36 24.51
N HIS A 192 -7.07 -1.55 24.79
CA HIS A 192 -6.25 -1.80 25.98
C HIS A 192 -4.97 -0.94 26.01
N ASP A 193 -4.29 -0.84 24.87
CA ASP A 193 -3.02 -0.10 24.73
C ASP A 193 -3.22 1.41 24.46
N GLY A 194 -4.47 1.89 24.43
CA GLY A 194 -4.78 3.30 24.18
C GLY A 194 -4.46 3.78 22.76
N LEU A 195 -4.48 2.87 21.78
CA LEU A 195 -4.27 3.17 20.37
C LEU A 195 -5.56 3.65 19.69
N HIS A 196 -5.38 4.50 18.68
CA HIS A 196 -6.45 5.13 17.93
C HIS A 196 -6.60 4.48 16.56
N SER A 197 -7.50 3.50 16.45
CA SER A 197 -7.99 2.99 15.17
C SER A 197 -9.49 3.28 15.02
N ILE A 198 -9.97 3.36 13.78
CA ILE A 198 -11.40 3.58 13.50
C ILE A 198 -12.27 2.51 14.19
N PRO A 199 -12.00 1.20 14.06
CA PRO A 199 -12.83 0.20 14.73
C PRO A 199 -12.72 0.24 16.27
N ALA A 200 -11.56 0.61 16.84
CA ALA A 200 -11.45 0.79 18.30
C ALA A 200 -12.22 2.01 18.81
N ARG A 201 -12.30 3.10 18.04
CA ARG A 201 -12.94 4.34 18.44
C ARG A 201 -14.45 4.37 18.19
N PHE A 202 -14.88 3.83 17.04
CA PHE A 202 -16.26 3.95 16.54
C PHE A 202 -16.98 2.60 16.42
N GLY A 203 -16.28 1.50 16.71
CA GLY A 203 -16.82 0.15 16.62
C GLY A 203 -16.68 -0.49 15.23
N ILE A 204 -16.74 -1.82 15.21
CA ILE A 204 -16.62 -2.64 14.00
C ILE A 204 -17.70 -2.30 12.95
N PRO A 205 -19.00 -2.14 13.29
CA PRO A 205 -20.02 -1.85 12.27
C PRO A 205 -19.77 -0.53 11.52
N PHE A 206 -19.30 0.50 12.24
CA PHE A 206 -18.93 1.78 11.62
C PHE A 206 -17.71 1.62 10.71
N ALA A 207 -16.67 0.93 11.17
CA ALA A 207 -15.46 0.69 10.38
C ALA A 207 -15.75 -0.04 9.05
N LEU A 208 -16.59 -1.09 9.09
CA LEU A 208 -16.99 -1.83 7.90
C LEU A 208 -17.85 -0.96 6.95
N SER A 209 -18.77 -0.15 7.49
CA SER A 209 -19.58 0.76 6.68
C SER A 209 -18.73 1.84 6.00
N LEU A 210 -17.78 2.43 6.73
CA LEU A 210 -16.87 3.43 6.18
C LEU A 210 -15.93 2.81 5.13
N SER A 211 -15.45 1.59 5.36
CA SER A 211 -14.68 0.82 4.37
C SER A 211 -15.47 0.61 3.07
N MET A 212 -16.76 0.28 3.16
CA MET A 212 -17.63 0.14 1.99
C MET A 212 -17.75 1.45 1.20
N ILE A 213 -17.89 2.58 1.89
CA ILE A 213 -17.93 3.92 1.25
C ILE A 213 -16.59 4.20 0.55
N CYS A 214 -15.46 3.93 1.21
CA CYS A 214 -14.13 4.10 0.62
C CYS A 214 -13.96 3.25 -0.65
N HIS A 215 -14.35 1.98 -0.61
CA HIS A 215 -14.26 1.07 -1.76
C HIS A 215 -15.21 1.47 -2.90
N GLY A 216 -16.40 1.97 -2.59
CA GLY A 216 -17.29 2.57 -3.59
C GLY A 216 -16.66 3.80 -4.27
N ALA A 217 -16.06 4.70 -3.49
CA ALA A 217 -15.35 5.86 -4.02
C ALA A 217 -14.13 5.47 -4.87
N THR A 218 -13.39 4.41 -4.49
CA THR A 218 -12.31 3.83 -5.29
C THR A 218 -12.78 3.45 -6.69
N ILE A 219 -13.92 2.77 -6.82
CA ILE A 219 -14.49 2.39 -8.12
C ILE A 219 -14.87 3.61 -8.96
N LEU A 220 -15.47 4.63 -8.34
CA LEU A 220 -15.81 5.88 -9.05
C LEU A 220 -14.56 6.62 -9.55
N LEU A 221 -13.51 6.67 -8.75
CA LEU A 221 -12.25 7.29 -9.13
C LEU A 221 -11.55 6.50 -10.25
N LEU A 222 -11.55 5.17 -10.19
CA LEU A 222 -11.06 4.32 -11.29
C LEU A 222 -11.87 4.57 -12.57
N ALA A 223 -13.20 4.62 -12.50
CA ALA A 223 -14.01 4.94 -13.67
C ALA A 223 -13.66 6.33 -14.26
N SER A 224 -13.45 7.33 -13.39
CA SER A 224 -13.02 8.66 -13.82
C SER A 224 -11.63 8.67 -14.47
N LEU A 225 -10.71 7.84 -13.98
CA LEU A 225 -9.36 7.67 -14.53
C LEU A 225 -9.41 7.08 -15.94
N GLY A 226 -10.21 6.03 -16.14
CA GLY A 226 -10.42 5.41 -17.45
C GLY A 226 -11.01 6.36 -18.49
N GLN A 227 -11.98 7.18 -18.07
CA GLN A 227 -12.56 8.23 -18.91
C GLN A 227 -11.51 9.28 -19.28
N LEU A 228 -10.80 9.83 -18.27
CA LEU A 228 -9.80 10.87 -18.46
C LEU A 228 -8.67 10.43 -19.40
N MET A 229 -8.25 9.17 -19.30
CA MET A 229 -7.16 8.61 -20.10
C MET A 229 -7.64 7.89 -21.37
N ASN A 230 -8.94 7.92 -21.70
CA ASN A 230 -9.55 7.23 -22.84
C ASN A 230 -9.15 5.74 -22.95
N LEU A 231 -9.13 5.02 -21.82
CA LEU A 231 -8.71 3.62 -21.80
C LEU A 231 -9.77 2.69 -22.44
N GLY A 232 -9.30 1.73 -23.22
CA GLY A 232 -10.11 0.78 -23.97
C GLY A 232 -10.83 -0.28 -23.11
N TRP A 233 -11.56 -1.18 -23.78
CA TRP A 233 -12.41 -2.19 -23.12
C TRP A 233 -11.71 -3.09 -22.07
N PRO A 234 -10.42 -3.47 -22.17
CA PRO A 234 -9.80 -4.32 -21.14
C PRO A 234 -9.82 -3.65 -19.77
N TYR A 235 -9.64 -2.33 -19.73
CA TYR A 235 -9.68 -1.54 -18.50
C TYR A 235 -11.05 -1.60 -17.83
N TRP A 236 -12.12 -1.43 -18.60
CA TRP A 236 -13.50 -1.45 -18.09
C TRP A 236 -13.91 -2.81 -17.56
N ILE A 237 -13.45 -3.90 -18.19
CA ILE A 237 -13.61 -5.26 -17.64
C ILE A 237 -12.84 -5.38 -16.32
N GLY A 238 -11.62 -4.85 -16.25
CA GLY A 238 -10.83 -4.82 -15.02
C GLY A 238 -11.54 -4.11 -13.87
N ILE A 239 -12.19 -2.97 -14.14
CA ILE A 239 -13.02 -2.26 -13.14
C ILE A 239 -14.20 -3.12 -12.71
N ALA A 240 -14.93 -3.73 -13.65
CA ALA A 240 -16.09 -4.56 -13.33
C ALA A 240 -15.72 -5.76 -12.44
N VAL A 241 -14.61 -6.43 -12.75
CA VAL A 241 -14.06 -7.52 -11.94
C VAL A 241 -13.61 -7.00 -10.57
N THR A 242 -12.91 -5.86 -10.51
CA THR A 242 -12.50 -5.23 -9.25
C THR A 242 -13.70 -4.88 -8.37
N ALA A 243 -14.78 -4.33 -8.94
CA ALA A 243 -16.01 -4.04 -8.22
C ALA A 243 -16.64 -5.32 -7.65
N GLY A 244 -16.70 -6.40 -8.44
CA GLY A 244 -17.17 -7.71 -7.98
C GLY A 244 -16.34 -8.28 -6.84
N LEU A 245 -15.02 -8.16 -6.91
CA LEU A 245 -14.08 -8.58 -5.86
C LEU A 245 -14.29 -7.78 -4.56
N LEU A 246 -14.47 -6.46 -4.64
CA LEU A 246 -14.74 -5.62 -3.47
C LEU A 246 -16.12 -5.93 -2.84
N VAL A 247 -17.14 -6.21 -3.66
CA VAL A 247 -18.45 -6.68 -3.15
C VAL A 247 -18.28 -8.02 -2.44
N TRP A 248 -17.47 -8.92 -2.99
CA TRP A 248 -17.19 -10.21 -2.36
C TRP A 248 -16.44 -10.06 -1.03
N GLU A 249 -15.49 -9.12 -0.94
CA GLU A 249 -14.77 -8.78 0.29
C GLU A 249 -15.74 -8.37 1.41
N HIS A 250 -16.64 -7.43 1.11
CA HIS A 250 -17.65 -6.93 2.05
C HIS A 250 -18.72 -7.97 2.39
N TRP A 251 -18.99 -8.94 1.52
CA TRP A 251 -19.86 -10.06 1.83
C TRP A 251 -19.21 -11.09 2.76
N LEU A 252 -17.89 -11.28 2.62
CA LEU A 252 -17.12 -12.28 3.35
C LEU A 252 -16.82 -11.87 4.80
N VAL A 253 -16.66 -10.57 5.06
CA VAL A 253 -16.40 -10.04 6.40
C VAL A 253 -17.65 -9.37 6.93
N ARG A 254 -18.20 -9.90 8.02
CA ARG A 254 -19.40 -9.37 8.66
C ARG A 254 -19.09 -8.92 10.09
N PRO A 255 -19.85 -7.96 10.66
CA PRO A 255 -19.61 -7.50 12.03
C PRO A 255 -19.64 -8.61 13.08
N ASP A 256 -20.40 -9.67 12.81
CA ASP A 256 -20.61 -10.85 13.66
C ASP A 256 -19.68 -12.03 13.34
N ASP A 257 -19.03 -12.03 12.17
CA ASP A 257 -18.08 -13.08 11.77
C ASP A 257 -16.84 -12.48 11.09
N LEU A 258 -15.77 -12.39 11.88
CA LEU A 258 -14.44 -11.92 11.46
C LEU A 258 -13.50 -13.07 11.07
N SER A 259 -13.96 -14.33 11.09
CA SER A 259 -13.09 -15.52 10.89
C SER A 259 -12.40 -15.53 9.52
N ARG A 260 -12.98 -14.85 8.54
CA ARG A 260 -12.52 -14.84 7.14
C ARG A 260 -11.72 -13.61 6.74
N ILE A 261 -11.36 -12.73 7.68
CA ILE A 261 -10.59 -11.52 7.38
C ILE A 261 -9.29 -11.83 6.64
N ASN A 262 -8.58 -12.90 6.99
CA ASN A 262 -7.32 -13.23 6.30
C ASN A 262 -7.53 -13.61 4.82
N GLN A 263 -8.64 -14.27 4.48
CA GLN A 263 -8.98 -14.58 3.08
C GLN A 263 -9.37 -13.32 2.31
N ALA A 264 -10.17 -12.45 2.93
CA ALA A 264 -10.52 -11.13 2.38
C ALA A 264 -9.25 -10.29 2.14
N PHE A 265 -8.38 -10.22 3.14
CA PHE A 265 -7.19 -9.41 3.15
C PHE A 265 -6.14 -9.87 2.13
N PHE A 266 -5.78 -11.16 2.10
CA PHE A 266 -4.69 -11.63 1.24
C PHE A 266 -5.15 -11.97 -0.17
N ASN A 267 -6.23 -12.72 -0.35
CA ASN A 267 -6.54 -13.26 -1.67
C ASN A 267 -7.21 -12.20 -2.54
N ILE A 268 -8.25 -11.54 -2.02
CA ILE A 268 -9.07 -10.61 -2.79
C ILE A 268 -8.27 -9.37 -3.21
N ASN A 269 -7.58 -8.72 -2.27
CA ASN A 269 -6.79 -7.53 -2.58
C ASN A 269 -5.62 -7.82 -3.54
N SER A 270 -5.05 -9.02 -3.49
CA SER A 270 -4.05 -9.47 -4.47
C SER A 270 -4.66 -9.64 -5.86
N TYR A 271 -5.85 -10.25 -5.94
CA TYR A 271 -6.57 -10.39 -7.20
C TYR A 271 -6.95 -9.03 -7.79
N ILE A 272 -7.37 -8.07 -6.97
CA ILE A 272 -7.65 -6.69 -7.41
C ILE A 272 -6.39 -6.06 -8.00
N SER A 273 -5.27 -6.12 -7.27
CA SER A 273 -3.99 -5.53 -7.67
C SER A 273 -3.52 -6.07 -9.04
N LEU A 274 -3.58 -7.39 -9.22
CA LEU A 274 -3.23 -8.05 -10.50
C LEU A 274 -4.24 -7.77 -11.61
N THR A 275 -5.54 -7.75 -11.29
CA THR A 275 -6.60 -7.44 -12.25
C THR A 275 -6.42 -6.03 -12.82
N LEU A 276 -6.19 -5.04 -11.95
CA LEU A 276 -5.94 -3.67 -12.37
C LEU A 276 -4.69 -3.57 -13.25
N PHE A 277 -3.58 -4.21 -12.86
CA PHE A 277 -2.36 -4.23 -13.65
C PHE A 277 -2.57 -4.81 -15.05
N VAL A 278 -3.14 -6.01 -15.16
CA VAL A 278 -3.38 -6.69 -16.44
C VAL A 278 -4.37 -5.88 -17.30
N SER A 279 -5.42 -5.32 -16.69
CA SER A 279 -6.42 -4.54 -17.41
C SER A 279 -5.86 -3.24 -17.98
N ILE A 280 -5.02 -2.51 -17.23
CA ILE A 280 -4.35 -1.30 -17.68
C ILE A 280 -3.34 -1.63 -18.77
N TRP A 281 -2.49 -2.64 -18.55
CA TRP A 281 -1.51 -3.06 -19.54
C TRP A 281 -2.18 -3.50 -20.85
N GLY A 282 -3.24 -4.31 -20.76
CA GLY A 282 -4.02 -4.73 -21.91
C GLY A 282 -4.72 -3.57 -22.63
N ALA A 283 -5.23 -2.57 -21.90
CA ALA A 283 -5.85 -1.40 -22.50
C ALA A 283 -4.83 -0.50 -23.23
N LEU A 284 -3.63 -0.34 -22.66
CA LEU A 284 -2.56 0.44 -23.28
C LEU A 284 -1.95 -0.27 -24.50
N ALA A 285 -2.01 -1.60 -24.56
CA ALA A 285 -1.53 -2.37 -25.72
C ALA A 285 -2.47 -2.30 -26.95
N LEU A 286 -3.66 -1.71 -26.80
CA LEU A 286 -4.63 -1.51 -27.89
C LEU A 286 -4.48 -0.15 -28.59
N VAL A 287 -3.65 0.75 -28.05
CA VAL A 287 -3.39 2.11 -28.54
C VAL A 287 -2.05 2.15 -29.25
#